data_AF-A0ABD0R486-F1
#
_entry.id   AF-A0ABD0R486-F1
#
_cell.length_a   1.000
_cell.length_b   1.000
_cell.length_c   1.000
_cell.angle_alpha   90.00
_cell.angle_beta   90.00
_cell.angle_gamma   90.00
#
_symmetry.space_group_name_H-M   'P 1'
#
loop_
_entity.id
_entity.type
_entity.pdbx_description
1 polymer ?
#
loop_
_entity_poly.entity_id
_entity_poly.type
_entity_poly.pdbx_seq_one_letter_code
_entity_poly.pdbx_strand_id
1 'polypeptide(L)' 'DLFDILLPMLNIYQEFVRNHQYSLQVLANCKQNRDFDKLLKQYESNAACEGRMLETFLTYPMFQVPLSHSH' A
#
# COMPACT_ATOMS: atom_id res chain seq x y z
N ASP A 1 8.59 -17.79 1.85
CA ASP A 1 7.91 -18.92 1.19
C ASP A 1 8.07 -18.83 -0.33
N LEU A 2 7.78 -19.90 -1.07
CA LEU A 2 7.87 -19.94 -2.55
C LEU A 2 7.09 -18.80 -3.22
N PHE A 3 5.99 -18.37 -2.60
CA PHE A 3 5.17 -17.24 -3.05
C PHE A 3 5.92 -15.90 -2.98
N ASP A 4 6.71 -15.66 -1.92
CA ASP A 4 7.53 -14.45 -1.75
C ASP A 4 8.68 -14.37 -2.76
N ILE A 5 9.15 -15.53 -3.24
CA ILE A 5 10.20 -15.63 -4.27
C ILE A 5 9.64 -15.33 -5.67
N LEU A 6 8.37 -15.69 -5.92
CA LEU A 6 7.71 -15.48 -7.21
C LEU A 6 7.08 -14.09 -7.36
N LEU A 7 6.72 -13.45 -6.24
CA LEU A 7 6.10 -12.12 -6.19
C LEU A 7 6.89 -11.04 -6.96
N PRO A 8 8.22 -10.90 -6.79
CA PRO A 8 9.02 -9.96 -7.58
C PRO A 8 9.12 -10.29 -9.07
N MET A 9 8.84 -11.54 -9.48
CA MET A 9 8.84 -11.95 -10.89
C MET A 9 7.50 -11.71 -11.57
N LEU A 10 6.46 -11.31 -10.82
CA LEU A 10 5.19 -10.85 -11.39
C LEU A 10 5.34 -9.38 -11.80
N ASN A 11 5.26 -9.10 -13.09
CA ASN A 11 5.37 -7.74 -13.65
C ASN A 11 4.45 -6.73 -12.94
N ILE A 12 3.24 -7.16 -12.57
CA ILE A 12 2.24 -6.35 -11.86
C ILE A 12 2.75 -5.90 -10.48
N TYR A 13 3.53 -6.73 -9.79
CA TYR A 13 4.10 -6.41 -8.49
C TYR A 13 5.24 -5.40 -8.60
N GLN A 14 6.11 -5.57 -9.60
CA GLN A 14 7.19 -4.61 -9.87
C GLN A 14 6.64 -3.24 -10.25
N GLU A 15 5.58 -3.19 -11.05
CA GLU A 15 4.89 -1.94 -11.39
C GLU A 15 4.22 -1.32 -10.16
N PHE A 16 3.60 -2.13 -9.30
CA PHE A 16 3.04 -1.66 -8.03
C PHE A 16 4.12 -1.02 -7.13
N VAL A 17 5.27 -1.70 -6.95
CA VAL A 17 6.40 -1.19 -6.13
C VAL A 17 6.99 0.08 -6.73
N ARG A 18 7.19 0.12 -8.06
CA ARG A 18 7.71 1.30 -8.76
C ARG A 18 6.79 2.51 -8.61
N ASN A 19 5.48 2.28 -8.64
CA ASN A 19 4.47 3.33 -8.54
C ASN A 19 4.13 3.70 -7.09
N HIS A 20 4.62 2.99 -6.08
CA HIS A 20 4.20 3.18 -4.69
C HIS A 20 4.38 4.62 -4.19
N GLN A 21 5.56 5.22 -4.40
CA GLN A 21 5.82 6.60 -3.97
C GLN A 21 4.87 7.59 -4.65
N TYR A 22 4.58 7.36 -5.94
CA TYR A 22 3.62 8.15 -6.69
C TYR A 22 2.19 7.98 -6.17
N SER A 23 1.78 6.74 -5.86
CA SER A 23 0.47 6.46 -5.25
C SER A 23 0.30 7.15 -3.89
N LEU A 24 1.32 7.17 -3.04
CA LEU A 24 1.28 7.92 -1.77
C LEU A 24 1.18 9.42 -1.98
N GLN A 25 1.90 9.96 -2.97
CA GLN A 25 1.82 11.39 -3.30
C GLN A 25 0.42 11.78 -3.80
N VAL A 26 -0.16 10.97 -4.68
CA VAL A 26 -1.54 11.16 -5.14
C VAL A 26 -2.52 11.08 -3.97
N LEU A 27 -2.37 10.09 -3.08
CA LEU A 27 -3.21 9.96 -1.88
C LEU A 27 -3.11 11.20 -0.97
N ALA A 28 -1.90 11.71 -0.74
CA ALA A 28 -1.69 12.93 0.04
C ALA A 28 -2.38 14.15 -0.59
N ASN A 29 -2.36 14.26 -1.92
CA ASN A 29 -3.10 15.30 -2.64
C ASN A 29 -4.62 15.10 -2.52
N CYS A 30 -5.12 13.86 -2.63
CA CYS A 30 -6.53 13.55 -2.47
C CYS A 30 -7.05 13.89 -1.06
N LYS A 31 -6.23 13.68 -0.01
CA LYS A 31 -6.57 14.05 1.38
C LYS A 31 -6.74 15.55 1.60
N GLN A 32 -6.26 16.42 0.70
CA GLN A 32 -6.55 17.86 0.76
C GLN A 32 -8.02 18.17 0.42
N ASN A 33 -8.70 17.29 -0.32
CA ASN A 33 -10.12 17.38 -0.56
C ASN A 33 -10.90 16.84 0.66
N ARG A 34 -11.68 17.70 1.31
CA ARG A 34 -12.42 17.39 2.54
C ARG A 34 -13.46 16.28 2.37
N ASP A 35 -14.13 16.21 1.23
CA ASP A 35 -15.15 15.19 0.99
C ASP A 35 -14.49 13.81 0.82
N PHE A 36 -13.36 13.77 0.11
CA PHE A 36 -12.56 12.57 0.00
C PHE A 36 -11.99 12.13 1.36
N ASP A 37 -11.40 13.04 2.14
CA ASP A 37 -10.86 12.73 3.47
C ASP A 37 -11.94 12.17 4.42
N LYS A 38 -13.14 12.77 4.41
CA LYS A 38 -14.28 12.28 5.19
C LYS A 38 -14.71 10.88 4.77
N LEU A 39 -14.81 10.64 3.46
CA LEU A 39 -15.17 9.33 2.91
C LEU A 39 -14.12 8.28 3.27
N LEU A 40 -12.84 8.63 3.12
CA LEU A 40 -11.73 7.75 3.43
C LEU A 40 -11.74 7.34 4.91
N LYS A 41 -11.91 8.30 5.83
CA LYS A 41 -12.03 8.03 7.27
C LYS A 41 -13.19 7.09 7.62
N GLN A 42 -14.31 7.18 6.89
CA GLN A 42 -15.41 6.25 7.07
C GLN A 42 -15.01 4.82 6.71
N TYR A 43 -14.30 4.62 5.61
CA TYR A 43 -13.79 3.30 5.24
C TYR A 43 -12.72 2.79 6.21
N GLU A 44 -11.78 3.64 6.63
CA GLU A 44 -10.73 3.28 7.59
C GLU A 44 -11.29 2.92 8.99
N SER A 45 -12.49 3.40 9.32
CA SER A 45 -13.20 3.00 10.55
C SER A 45 -13.80 1.59 10.51
N ASN A 46 -13.77 0.91 9.35
CA ASN A 46 -14.22 -0.47 9.23
C ASN A 46 -13.33 -1.38 10.12
N ALA A 47 -13.95 -2.29 10.87
CA ALA A 47 -13.24 -3.24 11.73
C ALA A 47 -12.20 -4.08 10.97
N ALA A 48 -12.45 -4.38 9.68
CA ALA A 48 -11.51 -5.10 8.82
C ALA A 48 -10.20 -4.33 8.57
N CYS A 49 -10.21 -3.00 8.72
CA CYS A 49 -9.01 -2.19 8.61
C CYS A 49 -8.15 -2.26 9.88
N GLU A 50 -8.69 -2.73 11.01
CA GLU A 50 -7.96 -2.86 12.29
C GLU A 50 -7.27 -1.54 12.72
N GLY A 51 -7.89 -0.39 12.41
CA GLY A 51 -7.34 0.93 12.69
C GLY A 51 -6.17 1.35 11.79
N ARG A 52 -5.88 0.59 10.72
CA ARG A 52 -4.85 0.93 9.74
C ARG A 52 -5.38 1.89 8.69
N MET A 53 -4.53 2.81 8.26
CA MET A 53 -4.83 3.76 7.20
C MET A 53 -4.61 3.13 5.82
N LEU A 54 -5.20 3.72 4.78
CA LEU A 54 -4.96 3.30 3.40
C LEU A 54 -3.47 3.31 3.02
N GLU A 55 -2.70 4.27 3.53
CA GLU A 55 -1.24 4.28 3.40
C GLU A 55 -0.60 2.97 3.85
N THR A 56 -1.02 2.41 4.98
CA THR A 56 -0.47 1.17 5.52
C THR A 56 -0.67 0.00 4.56
N PHE A 57 -1.84 -0.07 3.91
CA PHE A 57 -2.13 -1.10 2.91
C PHE A 57 -1.35 -0.90 1.61
N LEU A 58 -1.10 0.35 1.21
CA LEU A 58 -0.26 0.66 0.05
C LEU A 58 1.20 0.31 0.29
N THR A 59 1.68 0.39 1.53
CA THR A 59 3.07 0.06 1.89
C THR A 59 3.29 -1.42 2.19
N TYR A 60 2.24 -2.18 2.50
CA TYR A 60 2.35 -3.60 2.89
C TYR A 60 3.07 -4.49 1.84
N PRO A 61 2.83 -4.33 0.51
CA PRO A 61 3.58 -5.06 -0.50
C PRO A 61 5.08 -4.66 -0.53
N MET A 62 5.42 -3.43 -0.18
CA MET A 62 6.83 -3.03 -0.18
C MET A 62 7.65 -3.61 0.98
N PHE A 63 7.04 -4.03 2.08
CA PHE A 63 7.76 -4.57 3.24
C PHE A 63 7.85 -6.10 3.29
N GLN A 64 7.00 -6.82 2.56
CA GLN A 64 7.10 -8.29 2.47
C GLN A 64 8.24 -8.75 1.55
N VAL A 65 8.73 -7.90 0.64
CA VAL A 65 9.79 -8.23 -0.34
C VAL A 65 11.25 -7.89 0.06
N PRO A 66 11.59 -6.94 0.95
CA PRO A 66 12.99 -6.63 1.25
C PRO A 66 13.67 -7.56 2.26
N LEU A 67 12.93 -8.42 2.98
CA LEU A 67 13.52 -9.25 4.06
C LEU A 67 14.16 -10.56 3.59
N SER A 68 13.98 -10.95 2.32
CA SER A 68 14.56 -12.19 1.77
C SER A 68 15.95 -12.02 1.15
N HIS A 69 16.47 -10.79 1.07
CA HIS A 69 17.76 -10.48 0.43
C HIS A 69 18.87 -10.12 1.43
N SER A 70 18.68 -10.47 2.70
CA SER A 70 19.72 -10.30 3.74
C SER A 70 20.01 -11.64 4.40
N HIS A 71 20.46 -12.63 3.62
CA HIS A 71 21.43 -13.66 4.04
C HIS A 71 21.96 -14.42 2.82
#